data_AF-A0A534TKK8-F1
#
_entry.id   AF-A0A534TKK8-F1
#
_cell.length_a   1.000
_cell.length_b   1.000
_cell.length_c   1.000
_cell.angle_alpha   90.00
_cell.angle_beta   90.00
_cell.angle_gamma   90.00
#
_symmetry.space_group_name_H-M   'P 1'
#
loop_
_entity.id
_entity.type
_entity.pdbx_description
1 polymer ?
#
loop_
_entity_poly.entity_id
_entity_poly.type
_entity_poly.pdbx_seq_one_letter_code
_entity_poly.pdbx_strand_id
1 'polypeptide(L)'
;MADYATHPAFTERERAALAYAEMVTISPNDISDEQFAELRRHFTPRQIVEITAQAAFENYRARLNRSLRIEDDGFAAMPVAQLPKAL
;
A
#
# COMPACT_ATOMS: atom_id res chain seq x y z
N MET A 1 -10.32 7.03 -0.62
CA MET A 1 -9.83 5.70 -0.19
C MET A 1 -11.04 4.82 0.02
N ALA A 2 -11.09 3.65 -0.63
CA ALA A 2 -12.10 2.66 -0.29
C ALA A 2 -11.97 2.33 1.20
N ASP A 3 -13.09 2.20 1.90
CA ASP A 3 -13.12 1.86 3.33
C ASP A 3 -12.71 0.40 3.54
N TYR A 4 -11.46 0.08 3.22
CA TYR A 4 -10.93 -1.28 3.31
C TYR A 4 -10.94 -1.79 4.75
N ALA A 5 -11.06 -0.91 5.74
CA ALA A 5 -11.09 -1.27 7.15
C ALA A 5 -12.42 -1.95 7.53
N THR A 6 -13.53 -1.59 6.88
CA THR A 6 -14.85 -2.18 7.17
C THR A 6 -15.48 -2.93 5.98
N HIS A 7 -14.96 -2.75 4.77
CA HIS A 7 -15.59 -3.29 3.56
C HIS A 7 -15.53 -4.84 3.53
N PRO A 8 -16.64 -5.54 3.22
CA PRO A 8 -16.73 -7.00 3.37
C PRO A 8 -15.86 -7.81 2.39
N ALA A 9 -15.37 -7.18 1.32
CA ALA A 9 -14.50 -7.85 0.35
C ALA A 9 -13.08 -8.15 0.86
N PHE A 10 -12.68 -7.58 2.01
CA PHE A 10 -11.35 -7.80 2.58
C PHE A 10 -11.42 -8.75 3.77
N THR A 11 -10.52 -9.73 3.75
CA THR A 11 -10.25 -10.61 4.90
C THR A 11 -9.44 -9.87 5.97
N GLU A 12 -9.48 -10.37 7.22
CA GLU A 12 -8.66 -9.82 8.31
C GLU A 12 -7.16 -9.78 7.97
N ARG A 13 -6.68 -10.79 7.25
CA ARG A 13 -5.29 -10.87 6.77
C ARG A 13 -4.96 -9.73 5.80
N GLU A 14 -5.86 -9.42 4.86
CA GLU A 14 -5.67 -8.33 3.90
C GLU A 14 -5.77 -6.97 4.58
N ARG A 15 -6.71 -6.79 5.52
CA ARG A 15 -6.80 -5.58 6.34
C ARG A 15 -5.52 -5.32 7.13
N ALA A 16 -4.96 -6.35 7.76
CA ALA A 16 -3.71 -6.24 8.50
C ALA A 16 -2.53 -5.81 7.60
N ALA A 17 -2.46 -6.35 6.37
CA ALA A 17 -1.42 -5.94 5.41
C ALA A 17 -1.57 -4.48 4.96
N LEU A 18 -2.80 -4.05 4.66
CA LEU A 18 -3.09 -2.68 4.23
C LEU A 18 -2.81 -1.68 5.35
N ALA A 19 -3.28 -1.95 6.58
CA ALA A 19 -3.02 -1.11 7.74
C ALA A 19 -1.52 -0.96 8.02
N TYR A 20 -0.76 -2.06 7.94
CA TYR A 20 0.69 -2.00 8.10
C TYR A 20 1.39 -1.21 6.98
N ALA A 21 0.98 -1.39 5.72
CA ALA A 21 1.52 -0.63 4.59
C ALA A 21 1.26 0.89 4.71
N GLU A 22 0.10 1.28 5.23
CA GLU A 22 -0.18 2.68 5.57
C GLU A 22 0.79 3.22 6.61
N MET A 23 1.06 2.45 7.68
CA MET A 23 2.00 2.89 8.72
C MET A 23 3.44 3.03 8.21
N VAL A 24 3.88 2.15 7.29
CA VAL A 24 5.20 2.28 6.62
C VAL A 24 5.31 3.57 5.79
N THR A 25 4.18 4.15 5.39
CA THR A 25 4.10 5.33 4.50
C THR A 25 4.07 6.66 5.24
N ILE A 26 3.67 6.66 6.52
CA ILE A 26 3.67 7.87 7.35
C ILE A 26 5.11 8.29 7.66
N SER A 27 5.39 9.60 7.67
CA SER A 27 6.70 10.16 8.00
C SER A 27 6.57 11.17 9.14
N PRO A 28 7.19 10.93 10.32
CA PRO A 28 8.01 9.76 10.65
C PRO A 28 7.17 8.47 10.76
N ASN A 29 7.75 7.32 10.39
CA ASN A 29 7.11 6.03 10.58
C ASN A 29 7.36 5.57 12.03
N ASP A 30 6.31 5.51 12.83
CA ASP A 30 6.39 5.01 14.22
C ASP A 30 5.39 3.86 14.38
N ILE A 31 5.80 2.67 13.96
CA ILE A 31 4.99 1.46 14.04
C ILE A 31 5.10 0.91 15.46
N SER A 32 3.99 0.90 16.21
CA SER A 32 3.97 0.41 17.58
C SER A 32 4.14 -1.11 17.66
N ASP A 33 4.55 -1.60 18.82
CA ASP A 33 4.68 -3.04 19.08
C ASP A 33 3.34 -3.77 18.90
N GLU A 34 2.22 -3.14 19.26
CA GLU A 34 0.87 -3.69 19.08
C GLU A 34 0.52 -3.81 17.60
N GLN A 35 0.83 -2.79 16.80
CA GLN A 35 0.59 -2.82 15.35
C GLN A 35 1.44 -3.91 14.68
N PHE A 36 2.70 -4.06 15.09
CA PHE A 36 3.57 -5.11 14.57
C PHE A 36 3.18 -6.51 15.07
N ALA A 37 2.65 -6.61 16.30
CA ALA A 37 2.11 -7.85 16.84
C ALA A 37 0.87 -8.32 16.06
N GLU A 38 -0.03 -7.41 15.69
CA GLU A 38 -1.19 -7.74 14.86
C GLU A 38 -0.75 -8.32 13.51
N LEU A 39 0.21 -7.68 12.83
CA LEU A 39 0.75 -8.19 11.57
C LEU A 39 1.31 -9.61 11.71
N ARG A 40 2.03 -9.90 12.81
CA ARG A 40 2.59 -11.23 13.10
C ARG A 40 1.55 -12.32 13.36
N ARG A 41 0.30 -11.97 13.69
CA ARG A 41 -0.79 -12.96 13.81
C ARG A 41 -1.18 -13.54 12.45
N HIS A 42 -0.96 -12.78 11.37
CA HIS A 42 -1.37 -13.16 10.02
C HIS A 42 -0.20 -13.60 9.14
N PHE A 43 0.99 -13.04 9.34
CA PHE A 43 2.13 -13.22 8.42
C PHE A 43 3.36 -13.80 9.10
N THR A 44 4.07 -14.66 8.37
CA THR A 44 5.39 -15.13 8.77
C THR A 44 6.42 -14.00 8.68
N PRO A 45 7.57 -14.09 9.39
CA PRO A 45 8.62 -13.07 9.30
C PRO A 45 9.07 -12.78 7.86
N ARG A 46 9.16 -13.81 7.00
CA ARG A 46 9.50 -13.65 5.58
C ARG A 46 8.46 -12.84 4.82
N GLN A 47 7.18 -13.12 5.04
CA GLN A 47 6.09 -12.38 4.39
C GLN A 47 6.05 -10.93 4.87
N ILE A 48 6.35 -10.66 6.14
CA ILE A 48 6.45 -9.30 6.66
C ILE A 48 7.54 -8.53 5.92
N VAL A 49 8.73 -9.12 5.75
CA VAL A 49 9.82 -8.51 4.97
C VAL A 49 9.39 -8.19 3.54
N GLU A 50 8.66 -9.09 2.87
CA GLU A 50 8.14 -8.87 1.52
C GLU A 50 7.14 -7.70 1.47
N ILE A 51 6.21 -7.62 2.43
CA ILE A 51 5.24 -6.51 2.54
C ILE A 51 5.96 -5.18 2.78
N THR A 52 6.90 -5.14 3.73
CA THR A 52 7.68 -3.94 4.04
C THR A 52 8.48 -3.47 2.81
N ALA A 53 9.10 -4.40 2.08
CA ALA A 53 9.89 -4.09 0.89
C ALA A 53 9.02 -3.47 -0.22
N GLN A 54 7.82 -4.00 -0.47
CA GLN A 54 6.89 -3.44 -1.45
C GLN A 54 6.42 -2.03 -1.04
N ALA A 55 5.99 -1.85 0.21
CA ALA A 55 5.57 -0.54 0.70
C ALA A 55 6.71 0.51 0.62
N ALA A 56 7.93 0.12 1.01
CA ALA A 56 9.09 0.99 0.91
C ALA A 56 9.45 1.36 -0.54
N PHE A 57 9.31 0.41 -1.47
CA PHE A 57 9.56 0.65 -2.89
C PHE A 57 8.55 1.62 -3.50
N GLU A 58 7.27 1.50 -3.15
CA GLU A 58 6.25 2.45 -3.59
C GLU A 58 6.46 3.84 -2.98
N ASN A 59 6.94 3.93 -1.74
CA ASN A 59 7.31 5.21 -1.12
C ASN A 59 8.51 5.86 -1.82
N TYR A 60 9.50 5.06 -2.23
CA TYR A 60 10.61 5.53 -3.06
C TYR A 60 10.10 6.09 -4.39
N ARG A 61 9.25 5.35 -5.12
CA ARG A 61 8.67 5.79 -6.39
C ARG A 61 7.85 7.06 -6.24
N ALA A 62 7.00 7.14 -5.21
CA ALA A 62 6.20 8.32 -4.92
C ALA A 62 7.07 9.56 -4.68
N ARG A 63 8.15 9.42 -3.89
CA ARG A 63 9.12 10.50 -3.65
C ARG A 63 9.86 10.89 -4.92
N LEU A 64 10.35 9.92 -5.68
CA LEU A 64 11.05 10.14 -6.94
C LEU A 64 10.18 10.91 -7.93
N ASN A 65 8.96 10.42 -8.18
CA ASN A 65 8.00 11.04 -9.10
C ASN A 65 7.68 12.47 -8.66
N ARG A 66 7.39 12.69 -7.38
CA ARG A 66 7.10 14.02 -6.85
C ARG A 66 8.28 14.97 -6.99
N SER A 67 9.50 14.52 -6.69
CA SER A 67 10.71 15.35 -6.80
C SER A 67 11.02 15.74 -8.26
N LEU A 68 10.74 14.85 -9.21
CA LEU A 68 10.96 15.08 -10.64
C LEU A 68 9.76 15.71 -11.35
N ARG A 69 8.66 15.98 -10.63
CA ARG A 69 7.39 16.48 -11.19
C ARG A 69 6.86 15.57 -12.31
N ILE A 70 7.01 14.27 -12.14
CA ILE A 70 6.40 13.26 -13.02
C ILE A 70 4.91 13.22 -12.65
N GLU A 71 4.07 13.56 -13.63
CA GLU A 71 2.61 13.51 -13.52
C GLU A 71 2.08 12.13 -13.92
N ASP A 72 0.84 11.82 -13.55
CA ASP A 72 0.17 10.62 -14.02
C ASP A 72 -0.37 10.79 -15.45
N ASP A 73 -0.52 9.68 -16.16
CA ASP A 73 -1.03 9.67 -17.54
C ASP A 73 -2.56 9.85 -17.63
N GLY A 74 -3.24 10.16 -16.52
CA GLY A 74 -4.69 10.36 -16.47
C GLY A 74 -5.53 9.09 -16.51
N PHE A 75 -4.92 7.90 -16.58
CA PHE A 75 -5.64 6.62 -16.73
C PHE A 75 -6.62 6.32 -15.58
N ALA A 76 -6.29 6.74 -14.36
CA ALA A 76 -7.15 6.51 -13.19
C ALA A 76 -8.51 7.21 -13.29
N ALA A 77 -8.59 8.31 -14.06
CA ALA A 77 -9.83 9.05 -14.29
C ALA A 77 -10.61 8.58 -15.52
N MET A 78 -10.03 7.72 -16.37
CA MET A 78 -10.66 7.26 -17.60
C MET A 78 -11.68 6.15 -17.34
N PRO A 79 -12.83 6.13 -18.04
CA PRO A 79 -13.70 4.97 -18.08
C PRO A 79 -12.95 3.73 -18.60
N VAL A 80 -13.19 2.55 -18.00
CA VAL A 80 -12.51 1.30 -18.39
C VAL A 80 -12.60 1.02 -19.90
N ALA A 81 -13.73 1.35 -20.53
CA ALA A 81 -13.93 1.18 -21.97
C ALA A 81 -13.00 2.02 -22.86
N GLN A 82 -12.37 3.05 -22.29
CA GLN A 82 -11.50 4.02 -22.99
C GLN A 82 -10.01 3.80 -22.66
N LEU A 83 -9.68 2.87 -21.77
CA LEU A 83 -8.28 2.54 -21.49
C LEU A 83 -7.59 2.00 -22.75
N PRO A 84 -6.34 2.40 -23.03
CA PRO A 84 -5.61 1.88 -24.17
C PRO A 84 -5.46 0.36 -24.06
N LYS A 85 -5.64 -0.34 -25.18
CA LYS A 85 -5.40 -1.78 -25.25
C LYS A 85 -3.89 -2.02 -25.24
N ALA A 86 -3.37 -2.28 -24.04
CA ALA A 86 -1.99 -2.61 -23.69
C ALA A 86 -0.96 -1.48 -23.82
N LEU A 87 -0.10 -1.41 -22.80
CA LEU A 87 1.32 -1.09 -22.91
C LEU A 87 2.08 -2.40 -23.19
#